data_AF-A0A9P6MPL0-F1
#
_entry.id   AF-A0A9P6MPL0-F1
#
_cell.length_a   1.000
_cell.length_b   1.000
_cell.length_c   1.000
_cell.angle_alpha   90.00
_cell.angle_beta   90.00
_cell.angle_gamma   90.00
#
_symmetry.space_group_name_H-M   'P 1'
#
loop_
_entity.id
_entity.type
_entity.pdbx_description
1 polymer ?
#
loop_
_entity_poly.entity_id
_entity_poly.type
_entity_poly.pdbx_seq_one_letter_code
_entity_poly.pdbx_strand_id
1 'polypeptide(L)'
;PILGDAKYSLEETRKGGEPGRLYLHMAELTLKGWLQDGSKAILKGESSSGYTVLEDGSLVVRAAMPKDMQRQIDQLGLKTH
;
A
#
# COMPACT_ATOMS: atom_id res chain seq x y z
N PRO A 1 4.73 -0.41 17.72
CA PRO A 1 5.07 0.77 16.89
C PRO A 1 5.31 0.32 15.45
N ILE A 2 5.09 1.18 14.46
CA ILE A 2 5.48 0.87 13.06
C ILE A 2 7.01 0.88 13.01
N LEU A 3 7.62 0.00 12.21
CA LEU A 3 9.08 -0.04 12.05
C LEU A 3 9.58 1.30 11.46
N GLY A 4 10.59 1.91 12.08
CA GLY A 4 11.12 3.22 11.71
C GLY A 4 10.24 4.41 12.09
N ASP A 5 9.23 4.21 12.95
CA ASP A 5 8.40 5.28 13.48
C ASP A 5 9.04 5.95 14.71
N ALA A 6 9.97 6.86 14.43
CA ALA A 6 10.73 7.57 15.45
C ALA A 6 9.87 8.45 16.37
N LYS A 7 8.66 8.85 15.94
CA LYS A 7 7.75 9.66 16.76
C LYS A 7 7.12 8.84 17.88
N TYR A 8 6.84 7.57 17.63
CA TYR A 8 6.16 6.68 18.57
C TYR A 8 7.06 5.53 19.09
N SER A 9 8.35 5.55 18.76
CA SER A 9 9.35 4.58 19.24
C SER A 9 10.27 5.19 20.29
N LEU A 10 10.09 4.80 21.55
CA LEU A 10 10.87 5.27 22.70
C LEU A 10 12.38 4.96 22.59
N GLU A 11 12.78 3.96 21.80
CA GLU A 11 14.17 3.56 21.63
C GLU A 11 14.90 4.36 20.54
N GLU A 12 14.21 4.73 19.47
CA GLU A 12 14.79 5.55 18.38
C GLU A 12 15.01 6.99 18.85
N THR A 13 14.08 7.55 19.63
CA THR A 13 14.25 8.88 20.25
C THR A 13 15.45 8.93 21.21
N ARG A 14 15.77 7.82 21.89
CA ARG A 14 16.86 7.74 22.88
C ARG A 14 18.25 7.60 22.26
N LYS A 15 18.36 7.02 21.06
CA LYS A 15 19.67 6.74 20.42
C LYS A 15 20.25 7.92 19.63
N GLY A 16 19.50 9.02 19.46
CA GLY A 16 19.98 10.24 18.79
C GLY A 16 20.46 10.05 17.35
N GLY A 17 20.18 8.90 16.74
CA GLY A 17 20.49 8.61 15.34
C GLY A 17 19.48 9.24 14.40
N GLU A 18 19.84 9.37 13.13
CA GLU A 18 18.89 9.80 12.10
C GLU A 18 17.66 8.87 12.12
N PRO A 19 16.43 9.43 12.06
CA PRO A 19 15.22 8.63 12.07
C PRO A 19 15.27 7.64 10.90
N GLY A 20 15.10 6.36 11.21
CA GLY A 20 15.03 5.32 10.19
C GLY A 20 13.88 5.56 9.21
N ARG A 21 13.93 4.89 8.05
CA ARG A 21 12.81 4.91 7.12
C ARG A 21 11.55 4.35 7.78
N LEU A 22 10.43 5.07 7.70
CA LEU A 22 9.12 4.56 8.10
C LEU A 22 8.66 3.46 7.12
N TYR A 23 8.42 2.26 7.63
CA TYR A 23 7.90 1.14 6.85
C TYR A 23 6.37 1.13 6.87
N LEU A 24 5.77 2.07 6.13
CA LEU A 24 4.32 2.19 5.95
C LEU A 24 4.00 2.36 4.46
N HIS A 25 3.08 1.55 3.94
CA HIS A 25 2.71 1.55 2.51
C HIS A 25 1.21 1.36 2.35
N MET A 26 0.56 2.25 1.57
CA MET A 26 -0.85 2.10 1.19
C MET A 26 -0.94 1.14 -0.01
N ALA A 27 -1.13 -0.14 0.28
CA ALA A 27 -1.12 -1.21 -0.73
C ALA A 27 -2.38 -1.23 -1.61
N GLU A 28 -3.54 -0.88 -1.04
CA GLU A 28 -4.82 -0.90 -1.75
C GLU A 28 -5.71 0.26 -1.31
N LEU A 29 -6.41 0.87 -2.25
CA LEU A 29 -7.45 1.87 -2.03
C LEU A 29 -8.71 1.48 -2.81
N THR A 30 -9.85 1.43 -2.12
CA THR A 30 -11.16 1.19 -2.76
C THR A 30 -12.01 2.45 -2.72
N LEU A 31 -12.42 2.95 -3.88
CA LEU A 31 -13.33 4.08 -4.08
C LEU A 31 -14.71 3.55 -4.46
N LYS A 32 -15.64 3.54 -3.51
CA LYS A 32 -17.00 2.99 -3.70
C LYS A 32 -17.85 3.88 -4.58
N GLY A 33 -18.62 3.28 -5.50
CA GLY A 33 -19.55 4.01 -6.36
C GLY A 33 -18.87 5.06 -7.25
N TRP A 34 -17.58 4.84 -7.57
CA TRP A 34 -16.78 5.77 -8.36
C TRP A 34 -17.34 5.96 -9.76
N LEU A 35 -17.90 4.89 -10.35
CA LEU A 35 -18.56 4.93 -11.65
C LEU A 35 -20.07 4.80 -11.47
N GLN A 36 -20.80 5.79 -11.99
CA GLN A 36 -22.26 5.71 -12.17
C GLN A 36 -22.59 4.98 -13.48
N ASP A 37 -23.78 4.38 -13.57
CA ASP A 37 -24.22 3.29 -14.48
C ASP A 37 -24.05 3.47 -16.01
N GLY A 38 -23.39 4.52 -16.50
CA GLY A 38 -22.97 4.66 -17.91
C GLY A 38 -21.50 4.36 -18.20
N SER A 39 -20.62 4.39 -17.19
CA SER A 39 -19.16 4.34 -17.40
C SER A 39 -18.53 2.95 -17.20
N LYS A 40 -19.32 1.98 -16.71
CA LYS A 40 -18.86 0.61 -16.39
C LYS A 40 -18.41 -0.19 -17.62
N ALA A 41 -18.94 0.13 -18.80
CA ALA A 41 -18.63 -0.57 -20.06
C ALA A 41 -17.26 -0.19 -20.67
N ILE A 42 -16.68 0.96 -20.29
CA ILE A 42 -15.46 1.52 -20.90
C ILE A 42 -14.18 0.98 -20.24
N LEU A 43 -14.29 0.44 -19.02
CA LEU A 43 -13.14 0.12 -18.17
C LEU A 43 -12.95 -1.38 -17.90
N LYS A 44 -13.62 -2.27 -18.66
CA LYS A 44 -13.28 -3.70 -18.67
C LYS A 44 -11.95 -3.91 -19.40
N GLY A 45 -10.87 -3.64 -18.70
CA GLY A 45 -9.52 -3.95 -19.13
C GLY A 45 -8.61 -3.95 -17.92
N GLU A 46 -8.03 -5.12 -17.61
CA GLU A 46 -6.83 -5.18 -16.78
C GLU A 46 -5.76 -4.35 -17.47
N SER A 47 -5.63 -3.09 -17.08
CA SER A 47 -4.45 -2.33 -17.46
C SER A 47 -3.31 -2.80 -16.58
N SER A 48 -2.12 -2.83 -17.16
CA SER A 48 -0.82 -2.99 -16.50
C SER A 48 -0.55 -1.99 -15.35
N SER A 49 -1.53 -1.15 -15.00
CA SER A 49 -1.45 -0.01 -14.08
C SER A 49 -2.06 -0.27 -12.69
N GLY A 50 -2.40 -1.52 -12.37
CA GLY A 50 -2.73 -1.94 -10.99
C GLY A 50 -4.10 -1.51 -10.47
N TYR A 51 -5.10 -1.25 -11.33
CA TYR A 51 -6.46 -0.95 -10.88
C TYR A 51 -7.49 -1.94 -11.45
N THR A 52 -8.60 -2.11 -10.73
CA THR A 52 -9.72 -2.99 -11.07
C THR A 52 -11.03 -2.26 -10.79
N VAL A 53 -11.97 -2.30 -11.72
CA VAL A 53 -13.34 -1.81 -11.51
C VAL A 53 -14.24 -3.00 -11.15
N LEU A 54 -14.95 -2.92 -10.03
CA LEU A 54 -15.90 -3.94 -9.58
C LEU A 54 -17.28 -3.75 -10.21
N GLU A 55 -18.12 -4.80 -10.17
CA GLU A 55 -19.46 -4.78 -10.76
C GLU A 55 -20.39 -3.73 -10.13
N ASP A 56 -20.20 -3.46 -8.85
CA ASP A 56 -20.92 -2.42 -8.10
C ASP A 56 -20.51 -0.99 -8.51
N GLY A 57 -19.52 -0.83 -9.39
CA GLY A 57 -18.99 0.46 -9.84
C GLY A 57 -17.88 1.01 -8.95
N SER A 58 -17.39 0.24 -7.99
CA SER A 58 -16.23 0.62 -7.17
C SER A 58 -14.93 0.52 -7.97
N LEU A 59 -14.00 1.46 -7.74
CA LEU A 59 -12.64 1.41 -8.29
C LEU A 59 -11.67 0.96 -7.19
N VAL A 60 -10.97 -0.14 -7.43
CA VAL A 60 -9.90 -0.65 -6.57
C VAL A 60 -8.57 -0.32 -7.23
N VAL A 61 -7.67 0.34 -6.50
CA VAL A 61 -6.32 0.69 -6.95
C VAL A 61 -5.32 -0.01 -6.04
N ARG A 62 -4.37 -0.73 -6.62
CA ARG A 62 -3.31 -1.47 -5.92
C ARG A 62 -1.95 -0.92 -6.30
N ALA A 63 -1.11 -0.70 -5.29
CA ALA A 63 0.27 -0.31 -5.45
C ALA A 63 1.19 -1.52 -5.24
N ALA A 64 2.21 -1.64 -6.09
CA ALA A 64 3.26 -2.62 -5.86
C ALA A 64 4.07 -2.24 -4.61
N MET A 65 4.38 -3.24 -3.78
CA MET A 65 5.20 -3.04 -2.60
C MET A 65 6.60 -2.52 -2.99
N PRO A 66 7.14 -1.50 -2.30
CA PRO A 66 8.50 -1.04 -2.53
C PRO A 66 9.53 -2.17 -2.34
N LYS A 67 10.50 -2.28 -3.24
CA LYS A 67 11.51 -3.37 -3.24
C LYS A 67 12.29 -3.46 -1.94
N ASP A 68 12.58 -2.34 -1.31
CA ASP A 68 13.29 -2.29 -0.03
C ASP A 68 12.43 -2.83 1.12
N MET A 69 11.12 -2.56 1.10
CA MET A 69 10.17 -3.10 2.07
C MET A 69 10.01 -4.61 1.89
N GLN A 70 9.93 -5.08 0.63
CA GLN A 70 9.94 -6.51 0.32
C GLN A 70 11.20 -7.18 0.86
N ARG A 71 12.38 -6.61 0.58
CA ARG A 71 13.65 -7.13 1.09
C ARG A 71 13.65 -7.20 2.62
N GLN A 72 13.10 -6.21 3.30
CA GLN A 72 13.07 -6.18 4.76
C GLN A 72 12.14 -7.26 5.32
N ILE A 73 11.00 -7.49 4.68
CA ILE A 73 10.08 -8.58 5.01
C ILE A 73 10.77 -9.94 4.84
N ASP A 74 11.47 -10.12 3.72
CA ASP A 74 12.21 -11.36 3.42
C ASP A 74 13.32 -11.61 4.47
N GLN A 75 14.09 -10.57 4.82
CA GLN A 75 15.15 -10.64 5.83
C GLN A 75 14.63 -10.98 7.23
N LEU A 76 13.42 -10.53 7.56
CA LEU A 76 12.76 -10.84 8.83
C LEU A 76 12.05 -12.20 8.81
N GLY A 77 12.04 -12.91 7.67
CA GLY A 77 11.33 -14.18 7.51
C GLY A 77 9.81 -14.04 7.60
N LEU A 78 9.29 -12.83 7.35
CA LEU A 78 7.85 -12.57 7.35
C LEU A 78 7.27 -12.98 6.00
N LYS A 79 6.05 -13.54 6.00
CA LYS A 79 5.36 -13.90 4.76
C LYS A 79 4.52 -12.74 4.28
N THR A 80 4.67 -12.34 3.01
CA THR A 80 3.69 -11.50 2.32
C THR A 80 2.52 -12.38 1.89
N HIS A 81 1.30 -12.06 2.34
CA HIS A 81 0.05 -12.70 1.93
C HIS A 81 -0.51 -12.05 0.67
#